data_AF-G3N6M8-F1
#
_entry.id   AF-G3N6M8-F1
#
_cell.length_a   1.000
_cell.length_b   1.000
_cell.length_c   1.000
_cell.angle_alpha   90.00
_cell.angle_beta   90.00
_cell.angle_gamma   90.00
#
_symmetry.space_group_name_H-M   'P 1'
#
loop_
_entity.id
_entity.type
_entity.pdbx_description
1 polymer ?
#
loop_
_entity_poly.entity_id
_entity_poly.type
_entity_poly.pdbx_seq_one_letter_code
_entity_poly.pdbx_strand_id
1 'polypeptide(L)'
;MPQPKHRKIAVIGYRSVGKSSLTIQFVEGQFVDSYDPTIENTFNKLVSVNGQDFNLQLVDTAGQDEYSIFHQSHSMDIHGYVLVYSVTSSKSFEVVQVLHDKLLDMVGKIQVPTVLVGNKKDLHMERVIKAEEGKILADSWGAAFMESSAKENETAVEVFKRIILEMEKADGNGPPEEKKCAVM
;
A
#
# COMPACT_ATOMS: atom_id res chain seq x y z
N MET A 1 -12.94 26.24 3.76
CA MET A 1 -12.56 24.82 3.59
C MET A 1 -11.31 24.60 4.41
N PRO A 2 -11.15 23.46 5.10
CA PRO A 2 -9.92 23.16 5.83
C PRO A 2 -8.72 23.17 4.86
N GLN A 3 -7.54 23.52 5.37
CA GLN A 3 -6.32 23.50 4.57
C GLN A 3 -6.02 22.07 4.11
N PRO A 4 -5.57 21.84 2.85
CA PRO A 4 -5.16 20.51 2.41
C PRO A 4 -4.05 19.95 3.29
N LYS A 5 -4.20 18.70 3.74
CA LYS A 5 -3.16 17.98 4.47
C LYS A 5 -2.15 17.41 3.49
N HIS A 6 -0.86 17.50 3.80
CA HIS A 6 0.19 16.87 2.99
C HIS A 6 0.49 15.47 3.55
N ARG A 7 0.53 14.48 2.66
CA ARG A 7 0.88 13.09 3.01
C ARG A 7 1.79 12.50 1.94
N LYS A 8 2.82 11.78 2.38
CA LYS A 8 3.77 11.07 1.52
C LYS A 8 3.60 9.58 1.74
N ILE A 9 3.37 8.82 0.66
CA ILE A 9 3.12 7.39 0.68
C ILE A 9 4.19 6.70 -0.15
N ALA A 10 4.82 5.66 0.40
CA ALA A 10 5.73 4.80 -0.36
C ALA A 10 4.99 3.54 -0.83
N VAL A 11 5.18 3.17 -2.10
CA VAL A 11 4.66 1.92 -2.67
C VAL A 11 5.82 0.96 -2.84
N ILE A 12 5.80 -0.15 -2.11
CA ILE A 12 6.94 -1.07 -1.93
C ILE A 12 6.50 -2.49 -2.22
N GLY A 13 7.40 -3.31 -2.77
CA GLY A 13 7.10 -4.69 -3.13
C GLY A 13 8.05 -5.25 -4.17
N TYR A 14 7.91 -6.55 -4.42
CA TYR A 14 8.74 -7.26 -5.38
C TYR A 14 8.65 -6.68 -6.80
N ARG A 15 9.60 -7.03 -7.67
CA ARG A 15 9.53 -6.67 -9.09
C ARG A 15 8.27 -7.23 -9.74
N SER A 16 7.72 -6.48 -10.69
CA SER A 16 6.59 -6.90 -11.55
C SER A 16 5.27 -7.23 -10.82
N VAL A 17 5.11 -6.85 -9.54
CA VAL A 17 3.84 -7.01 -8.80
C VAL A 17 2.78 -5.99 -9.19
N GLY A 18 3.15 -4.93 -9.92
CA GLY A 18 2.24 -3.89 -10.42
C GLY A 18 2.16 -2.62 -9.55
N LYS A 19 3.24 -2.26 -8.86
CA LYS A 19 3.35 -1.00 -8.07
C LYS A 19 3.10 0.24 -8.92
N SER A 20 3.83 0.36 -10.03
CA SER A 20 3.68 1.46 -10.98
C SER A 20 2.30 1.46 -11.61
N SER A 21 1.80 0.28 -12.04
CA SER A 21 0.45 0.17 -12.62
C SER A 21 -0.65 0.61 -11.64
N LEU A 22 -0.56 0.26 -10.35
CA LEU A 22 -1.52 0.73 -9.34
C LEU A 22 -1.42 2.24 -9.11
N THR A 23 -0.19 2.77 -9.00
CA THR A 23 0.05 4.20 -8.79
C THR A 23 -0.46 5.02 -9.97
N ILE A 24 -0.14 4.62 -11.20
CA ILE A 24 -0.58 5.28 -12.44
C ILE A 24 -2.10 5.17 -12.59
N GLN A 25 -2.68 3.99 -12.36
CA GLN A 25 -4.13 3.82 -12.41
C GLN A 25 -4.82 4.74 -11.40
N PHE A 26 -4.29 4.86 -10.20
CA PHE A 26 -4.83 5.80 -9.23
C PHE A 26 -4.65 7.25 -9.67
N VAL A 27 -3.49 7.65 -10.17
CA VAL A 27 -3.17 9.05 -10.50
C VAL A 27 -3.91 9.51 -11.75
N GLU A 28 -3.75 8.76 -12.84
CA GLU A 28 -4.11 9.12 -14.21
C GLU A 28 -5.40 8.43 -14.69
N GLY A 29 -5.88 7.40 -14.00
CA GLY A 29 -7.05 6.63 -14.44
C GLY A 29 -6.79 5.77 -15.67
N GLN A 30 -5.52 5.40 -15.89
CA GLN A 30 -5.09 4.61 -17.04
C GLN A 30 -4.34 3.35 -16.60
N PHE A 31 -4.46 2.31 -17.42
CA PHE A 31 -3.66 1.10 -17.30
C PHE A 31 -2.87 0.90 -18.59
N VAL A 32 -1.56 0.65 -18.44
CA VAL A 32 -0.63 0.41 -19.55
C VAL A 32 -0.08 -1.01 -19.41
N ASP A 33 -0.23 -1.83 -20.46
CA ASP A 33 0.16 -3.25 -20.46
C ASP A 33 1.68 -3.46 -20.36
N SER A 34 2.47 -2.55 -20.91
CA SER A 34 3.93 -2.61 -20.90
C SER A 34 4.52 -1.42 -20.15
N TYR A 35 5.39 -1.69 -19.18
CA TYR A 35 6.09 -0.65 -18.43
C TYR A 35 7.58 -1.00 -18.31
N ASP A 36 8.45 0.00 -18.45
CA ASP A 36 9.88 -0.16 -18.24
C ASP A 36 10.19 -0.37 -16.74
N PRO A 37 11.23 -1.14 -16.37
CA PRO A 37 11.59 -1.30 -14.97
C PRO A 37 11.79 0.03 -14.24
N THR A 38 11.02 0.24 -13.16
CA THR A 38 11.06 1.45 -12.33
C THR A 38 12.38 1.56 -11.60
N ILE A 39 12.96 2.77 -11.58
CA ILE A 39 14.06 3.15 -10.68
C ILE A 39 13.45 3.76 -9.42
N GLU A 40 12.87 4.96 -9.55
CA GLU A 40 12.00 5.59 -8.55
C GLU A 40 11.23 6.69 -9.26
N ASN A 41 9.92 6.79 -9.03
CA ASN A 41 9.08 7.84 -9.59
C ASN A 41 8.24 8.47 -8.48
N THR A 42 8.06 9.80 -8.56
CA THR A 42 7.20 10.52 -7.62
C THR A 42 6.02 11.13 -8.36
N PHE A 43 4.81 10.79 -7.92
CA PHE A 43 3.56 11.32 -8.44
C PHE A 43 2.89 12.22 -7.39
N ASN A 44 2.16 13.24 -7.84
CA ASN A 44 1.36 14.08 -6.95
C ASN A 44 -0.11 13.97 -7.33
N LYS A 45 -0.98 13.83 -6.32
CA LYS A 45 -2.44 13.80 -6.54
C LYS A 45 -3.17 14.51 -5.41
N LEU A 46 -4.07 15.43 -5.78
CA LEU A 46 -5.07 15.98 -4.87
C LEU A 46 -6.23 15.00 -4.78
N VAL A 47 -6.64 14.62 -3.57
CA VAL A 47 -7.79 13.76 -3.32
C VAL A 47 -8.57 14.23 -2.09
N SER A 48 -9.90 14.13 -2.16
CA SER A 48 -10.77 14.41 -1.01
C SER A 48 -11.25 13.10 -0.38
N VAL A 49 -11.04 12.95 0.93
CA VAL A 49 -11.50 11.80 1.72
C VAL A 49 -12.21 12.33 2.96
N ASN A 50 -13.46 11.90 3.19
CA ASN A 50 -14.30 12.35 4.32
C ASN A 50 -14.38 13.88 4.46
N GLY A 51 -14.42 14.61 3.34
CA GLY A 51 -14.51 16.08 3.33
C GLY A 51 -13.19 16.82 3.63
N GLN A 52 -12.09 16.11 3.82
CA GLN A 52 -10.75 16.66 3.94
C GLN A 52 -9.96 16.45 2.65
N ASP A 53 -9.32 17.50 2.17
CA ASP A 53 -8.43 17.44 1.00
C ASP A 53 -7.01 17.02 1.41
N PHE A 54 -6.39 16.17 0.60
CA PHE A 54 -5.05 15.66 0.78
C PHE A 54 -4.21 15.91 -0.47
N ASN A 55 -3.07 16.57 -0.30
CA ASN A 55 -1.99 16.63 -1.27
C ASN A 55 -1.11 15.41 -1.07
N LEU A 56 -1.34 14.36 -1.88
CA LEU A 56 -0.56 13.14 -1.82
C LEU A 56 0.70 13.25 -2.66
N GLN A 57 1.82 12.83 -2.09
CA GLN A 57 3.04 12.49 -2.80
C GLN A 57 3.21 10.97 -2.76
N LEU A 58 3.13 10.32 -3.92
CA LEU A 58 3.25 8.87 -4.05
C LEU A 58 4.64 8.54 -4.59
N VAL A 59 5.43 7.82 -3.81
CA VAL A 59 6.77 7.35 -4.19
C VAL A 59 6.66 5.91 -4.68
N ASP A 60 6.65 5.73 -5.99
CA ASP A 60 6.71 4.43 -6.65
C ASP A 60 8.17 3.98 -6.73
N THR A 61 8.48 2.86 -6.07
CA THR A 61 9.86 2.38 -5.91
C THR A 61 10.21 1.29 -6.91
N ALA A 62 11.51 1.09 -7.17
CA ALA A 62 11.99 -0.12 -7.85
C ALA A 62 11.49 -1.41 -7.17
N GLY A 63 11.40 -2.50 -7.94
CA GLY A 63 11.21 -3.83 -7.36
C GLY A 63 12.37 -4.22 -6.45
N GLN A 64 12.07 -4.56 -5.20
CA GLN A 64 13.06 -5.03 -4.24
C GLN A 64 12.94 -6.53 -4.04
N ASP A 65 14.07 -7.24 -3.97
CA ASP A 65 14.16 -8.65 -3.59
C ASP A 65 14.50 -8.82 -2.10
N GLU A 66 14.58 -10.06 -1.63
CA GLU A 66 14.90 -10.37 -0.24
C GLU A 66 16.30 -9.91 0.20
N TYR A 67 17.24 -9.68 -0.73
CA TYR A 67 18.61 -9.27 -0.44
C TYR A 67 18.83 -7.76 -0.59
N SER A 68 17.84 -7.06 -1.17
CA SER A 68 17.90 -5.63 -1.43
C SER A 68 18.09 -4.86 -0.13
N ILE A 69 19.00 -3.88 -0.15
CA ILE A 69 19.18 -2.93 0.93
C ILE A 69 17.99 -1.98 0.88
N PHE A 70 17.25 -1.87 1.98
CA PHE A 70 16.17 -0.90 2.08
C PHE A 70 16.79 0.50 2.11
N HIS A 71 16.46 1.36 1.15
CA HIS A 71 17.07 2.68 1.07
C HIS A 71 16.48 3.60 2.15
N GLN A 72 17.33 4.37 2.84
CA GLN A 72 16.89 5.29 3.90
C GLN A 72 15.88 6.35 3.40
N SER A 73 15.91 6.70 2.10
CA SER A 73 14.92 7.58 1.49
C SER A 73 13.50 7.01 1.51
N HIS A 74 13.36 5.69 1.63
CA HIS A 74 12.08 4.98 1.72
C HIS A 74 11.53 4.92 3.14
N SER A 75 12.27 5.40 4.16
CA SER A 75 11.81 5.48 5.55
C SER A 75 11.68 6.91 6.08
N MET A 76 12.46 7.85 5.53
CA MET A 76 12.40 9.27 5.93
C MET A 76 11.21 10.01 5.31
N ASP A 77 10.48 10.74 6.16
CA ASP A 77 9.32 11.57 5.81
C ASP A 77 8.15 10.82 5.12
N ILE A 78 8.12 9.49 5.23
CA ILE A 78 6.98 8.68 4.77
C ILE A 78 5.94 8.59 5.88
N HIS A 79 4.69 8.89 5.52
CA HIS A 79 3.55 8.89 6.42
C HIS A 79 2.79 7.55 6.41
N GLY A 80 2.83 6.83 5.28
CA GLY A 80 2.17 5.54 5.14
C GLY A 80 2.76 4.67 4.03
N TYR A 81 2.54 3.37 4.12
CA TYR A 81 3.13 2.38 3.24
C TYR A 81 2.07 1.52 2.56
N VAL A 82 2.22 1.34 1.25
CA VAL A 82 1.44 0.38 0.47
C VAL A 82 2.39 -0.75 0.08
N LEU A 83 2.23 -1.90 0.75
CA LEU A 83 3.04 -3.10 0.51
C LEU A 83 2.32 -3.99 -0.49
N VAL A 84 2.90 -4.19 -1.67
CA VAL A 84 2.25 -4.86 -2.79
C VAL A 84 2.92 -6.20 -3.08
N TYR A 85 2.11 -7.26 -3.14
CA TYR A 85 2.48 -8.53 -3.74
C TYR A 85 1.53 -8.86 -4.89
N SER A 86 1.85 -9.89 -5.67
CA SER A 86 0.96 -10.40 -6.70
C SER A 86 0.34 -11.72 -6.26
N VAL A 87 -0.99 -11.85 -6.39
CA VAL A 87 -1.70 -13.10 -6.06
C VAL A 87 -1.28 -14.28 -6.94
N THR A 88 -0.56 -14.02 -8.04
CA THR A 88 -0.03 -15.02 -8.97
C THR A 88 1.44 -15.38 -8.70
N SER A 89 2.04 -14.88 -7.61
CA SER A 89 3.45 -15.12 -7.30
C SER A 89 3.69 -15.34 -5.80
N SER A 90 3.89 -16.59 -5.40
CA SER A 90 4.29 -16.94 -4.03
C SER A 90 5.60 -16.28 -3.63
N LYS A 91 6.56 -16.16 -4.55
CA LYS A 91 7.81 -15.44 -4.28
C LYS A 91 7.57 -13.98 -3.89
N SER A 92 6.65 -13.29 -4.56
CA SER A 92 6.32 -11.91 -4.18
C SER A 92 5.68 -11.79 -2.80
N PHE A 93 4.93 -12.82 -2.38
CA PHE A 93 4.30 -12.90 -1.07
C PHE A 93 5.31 -13.20 0.05
N GLU A 94 6.34 -14.01 -0.22
CA GLU A 94 7.46 -14.19 0.70
C GLU A 94 8.28 -12.91 0.84
N VAL A 95 8.62 -12.28 -0.29
CA VAL A 95 9.48 -11.08 -0.28
C VAL A 95 8.78 -9.91 0.42
N VAL A 96 7.47 -9.72 0.26
CA VAL A 96 6.77 -8.62 0.93
C VAL A 96 6.83 -8.73 2.46
N GLN A 97 6.91 -9.94 3.01
CA GLN A 97 7.11 -10.16 4.45
C GLN A 97 8.49 -9.69 4.89
N VAL A 98 9.54 -10.08 4.16
CA VAL A 98 10.91 -9.62 4.42
C VAL A 98 11.03 -8.09 4.31
N LEU A 99 10.34 -7.48 3.32
CA LEU A 99 10.34 -6.03 3.15
C LEU A 99 9.61 -5.31 4.29
N HIS A 100 8.54 -5.90 4.83
CA HIS A 100 7.84 -5.38 6.00
C HIS A 100 8.75 -5.38 7.24
N ASP A 101 9.45 -6.48 7.51
CA ASP A 101 10.35 -6.58 8.66
C ASP A 101 11.50 -5.56 8.57
N LYS A 102 12.14 -5.46 7.40
CA LYS A 102 13.17 -4.45 7.13
C LYS A 102 12.66 -3.01 7.30
N LEU A 103 11.42 -2.76 6.89
CA LEU A 103 10.78 -1.46 7.05
C LEU A 103 10.66 -1.12 8.54
N LEU A 104 10.12 -2.02 9.35
CA LEU A 104 9.95 -1.81 10.80
C LEU A 104 11.29 -1.56 11.50
N ASP A 105 12.31 -2.36 11.19
CA ASP A 105 13.67 -2.18 11.71
C ASP A 105 14.21 -0.79 11.39
N MET A 106 13.97 -0.30 10.17
CA MET A 106 14.48 1.01 9.75
C MET A 106 13.72 2.20 10.35
N VAL A 107 12.39 2.10 10.50
CA VAL A 107 11.61 3.20 11.10
C VAL A 107 11.74 3.24 12.63
N GLY A 108 12.21 2.15 13.26
CA GLY A 108 12.35 2.05 14.72
C GLY A 108 11.00 2.14 15.46
N LYS A 109 9.90 1.80 14.78
CA LYS A 109 8.53 1.86 15.32
C LYS A 109 7.94 0.46 15.37
N ILE A 110 7.07 0.24 16.37
CA ILE A 110 6.31 -1.01 16.52
C ILE A 110 5.27 -1.13 15.41
N GLN A 111 4.73 0.00 14.94
CA GLN A 111 3.71 0.03 13.90
C GLN A 111 3.80 1.33 13.09
N VAL A 112 3.52 1.22 11.79
CA VAL A 112 3.34 2.35 10.87
C VAL A 112 2.05 2.12 10.07
N PRO A 113 1.36 3.18 9.61
CA PRO A 113 0.21 3.02 8.73
C PRO A 113 0.60 2.23 7.49
N THR A 114 0.03 1.04 7.34
CA THR A 114 0.35 0.10 6.26
C THR A 114 -0.93 -0.50 5.69
N VAL A 115 -0.97 -0.63 4.36
CA VAL A 115 -1.93 -1.46 3.64
C VAL A 115 -1.16 -2.55 2.89
N LEU A 116 -1.44 -3.81 3.19
CA LEU A 116 -0.99 -4.95 2.39
C LEU A 116 -1.97 -5.16 1.22
N VAL A 117 -1.43 -5.24 0.01
CA VAL A 117 -2.20 -5.31 -1.23
C VAL A 117 -1.84 -6.57 -2.02
N GLY A 118 -2.82 -7.46 -2.18
CA GLY A 118 -2.77 -8.58 -3.11
C GLY A 118 -3.21 -8.15 -4.50
N ASN A 119 -2.26 -7.76 -5.36
CA ASN A 119 -2.55 -7.24 -6.69
C ASN A 119 -2.69 -8.34 -7.76
N LYS A 120 -3.29 -7.97 -8.89
CA LYS A 120 -3.61 -8.83 -10.04
C LYS A 120 -4.71 -9.86 -9.75
N LYS A 121 -5.69 -9.47 -8.92
CA LYS A 121 -6.82 -10.35 -8.57
C LYS A 121 -7.64 -10.80 -9.79
N ASP A 122 -7.58 -10.06 -10.91
CA ASP A 122 -8.23 -10.37 -12.19
C ASP A 122 -7.67 -11.64 -12.85
N LEU A 123 -6.45 -12.05 -12.53
CA LEU A 123 -5.82 -13.26 -13.08
C LEU A 123 -6.23 -14.51 -12.29
N HIS A 124 -7.53 -14.80 -12.27
CA HIS A 124 -8.12 -15.88 -11.46
C HIS A 124 -7.49 -17.27 -11.72
N MET A 125 -7.14 -17.56 -12.97
CA MET A 125 -6.56 -18.85 -13.37
C MET A 125 -5.08 -19.01 -12.98
N GLU A 126 -4.39 -17.90 -12.73
CA GLU A 126 -2.98 -17.88 -12.34
C GLU A 126 -2.79 -17.67 -10.83
N ARG A 127 -3.88 -17.56 -10.08
CA ARG A 127 -3.84 -17.32 -8.64
C ARG A 127 -3.19 -18.49 -7.90
N VAL A 128 -2.20 -18.17 -7.09
CA VAL A 128 -1.52 -19.12 -6.19
C VAL A 128 -1.60 -18.73 -4.72
N ILE A 129 -1.98 -17.48 -4.41
CA ILE A 129 -2.21 -17.00 -3.03
C ILE A 129 -3.69 -16.72 -2.84
N LYS A 130 -4.30 -17.30 -1.81
CA LYS A 130 -5.70 -17.03 -1.44
C LYS A 130 -5.80 -15.69 -0.72
N ALA A 131 -6.95 -15.02 -0.86
CA ALA A 131 -7.22 -13.78 -0.16
C ALA A 131 -7.10 -13.93 1.38
N GLU A 132 -7.51 -15.09 1.91
CA GLU A 132 -7.40 -15.41 3.33
C GLU A 132 -5.95 -15.40 3.84
N GLU A 133 -4.99 -15.88 3.04
CA GLU A 133 -3.58 -15.90 3.43
C GLU A 133 -3.03 -14.47 3.57
N GLY A 134 -3.38 -13.59 2.62
CA GLY A 134 -3.03 -12.17 2.69
C GLY A 134 -3.72 -11.46 3.85
N LYS A 135 -4.97 -11.82 4.14
CA LYS A 135 -5.72 -11.27 5.27
C LYS A 135 -5.11 -11.65 6.62
N ILE A 136 -4.80 -12.93 6.82
CA ILE A 136 -4.12 -13.43 8.04
C ILE A 136 -2.78 -12.72 8.23
N LEU A 137 -2.00 -12.56 7.15
CA LEU A 137 -0.73 -11.88 7.20
C LEU A 137 -0.87 -10.41 7.62
N ALA A 138 -1.78 -9.66 7.00
CA ALA A 138 -2.02 -8.27 7.36
C ALA A 138 -2.50 -8.11 8.81
N ASP A 139 -3.37 -9.01 9.28
CA ASP A 139 -3.85 -9.00 10.66
C ASP A 139 -2.71 -9.24 11.65
N SER A 140 -1.74 -10.10 11.30
CA SER A 140 -0.54 -10.31 12.12
C SER A 140 0.35 -9.06 12.24
N TRP A 141 0.25 -8.13 11.30
CA TRP A 141 0.98 -6.86 11.30
C TRP A 141 0.17 -5.70 11.90
N GLY A 142 -1.12 -5.92 12.21
CA GLY A 142 -2.06 -4.84 12.50
C GLY A 142 -2.24 -3.89 11.30
N ALA A 143 -2.07 -4.39 10.07
CA ALA A 143 -2.19 -3.64 8.84
C ALA A 143 -3.58 -3.85 8.19
N ALA A 144 -3.98 -2.92 7.33
CA ALA A 144 -5.12 -3.13 6.46
C ALA A 144 -4.78 -4.13 5.34
N PHE A 145 -5.78 -4.87 4.86
CA PHE A 145 -5.65 -5.77 3.72
C PHE A 145 -6.66 -5.42 2.62
N MET A 146 -6.21 -5.46 1.36
CA MET A 146 -7.07 -5.37 0.18
C MET A 146 -6.53 -6.24 -0.96
N GLU A 147 -7.41 -6.73 -1.82
CA GLU A 147 -7.03 -7.23 -3.13
C GLU A 147 -7.37 -6.20 -4.21
N SER A 148 -6.50 -6.07 -5.21
CA SER A 148 -6.65 -5.08 -6.28
C SER A 148 -6.39 -5.66 -7.66
N SER A 149 -6.89 -4.97 -8.67
CA SER A 149 -6.39 -5.08 -10.03
C SER A 149 -6.08 -3.69 -10.56
N ALA A 150 -4.86 -3.48 -11.04
CA ALA A 150 -4.53 -2.22 -11.71
C ALA A 150 -5.36 -1.98 -12.99
N LYS A 151 -6.05 -3.00 -13.53
CA LYS A 151 -7.02 -2.84 -14.64
C LYS A 151 -8.36 -2.28 -14.17
N GLU A 152 -8.66 -2.36 -12.87
CA GLU A 152 -9.90 -1.89 -12.26
C GLU A 152 -9.63 -0.61 -11.47
N ASN A 153 -9.99 0.55 -12.05
CA ASN A 153 -9.74 1.86 -11.43
C ASN A 153 -10.28 1.98 -10.00
N GLU A 154 -11.47 1.43 -9.75
CA GLU A 154 -12.12 1.44 -8.44
C GLU A 154 -11.21 0.86 -7.35
N THR A 155 -10.60 -0.30 -7.60
CA THR A 155 -9.74 -0.96 -6.61
C THR A 155 -8.45 -0.18 -6.34
N ALA A 156 -7.88 0.47 -7.36
CA ALA A 156 -6.72 1.32 -7.17
C ALA A 156 -7.07 2.54 -6.29
N VAL A 157 -8.22 3.18 -6.55
CA VAL A 157 -8.72 4.29 -5.73
C VAL A 157 -8.96 3.85 -4.29
N GLU A 158 -9.54 2.68 -4.07
CA GLU A 158 -9.80 2.16 -2.73
C GLU A 158 -8.50 1.89 -1.94
N VAL A 159 -7.47 1.34 -2.56
CA VAL A 159 -6.15 1.13 -1.92
C VAL A 159 -5.59 2.44 -1.38
N PHE A 160 -5.54 3.49 -2.20
CA PHE A 160 -4.97 4.77 -1.78
C PHE A 160 -5.88 5.54 -0.82
N LYS A 161 -7.20 5.39 -0.92
CA LYS A 161 -8.12 5.91 0.11
C LYS A 161 -7.93 5.18 1.44
N ARG A 162 -7.71 3.86 1.42
CA ARG A 162 -7.54 3.07 2.63
C ARG A 162 -6.30 3.48 3.40
N ILE A 163 -5.15 3.66 2.75
CA ILE A 163 -3.94 4.10 3.44
C ILE A 163 -4.09 5.51 4.04
N ILE A 164 -4.86 6.40 3.40
CA ILE A 164 -5.20 7.73 3.99
C ILE A 164 -5.96 7.54 5.30
N LEU A 165 -6.94 6.65 5.33
CA LEU A 165 -7.71 6.37 6.55
C LEU A 165 -6.85 5.76 7.65
N GLU A 166 -5.92 4.86 7.32
CA GLU A 166 -4.98 4.30 8.31
C GLU A 166 -4.03 5.37 8.86
N MET A 167 -3.55 6.30 8.03
CA MET A 167 -2.74 7.45 8.49
C MET A 167 -3.55 8.38 9.41
N GLU A 168 -4.80 8.70 9.04
CA GLU A 168 -5.65 9.52 9.88
C GLU A 168 -6.02 8.83 11.20
N LYS A 169 -6.22 7.51 11.19
CA LYS A 169 -6.40 6.71 12.42
C LYS A 169 -5.18 6.83 13.33
N ALA A 170 -3.97 6.70 12.79
CA ALA A 170 -2.73 6.83 13.55
C ALA A 170 -2.52 8.24 14.12
N ASP A 171 -2.99 9.28 13.41
CA ASP A 171 -2.97 10.68 13.88
C ASP A 171 -4.08 11.00 14.91
N GLY A 172 -4.92 10.02 15.29
CA GLY A 172 -6.04 10.21 16.22
C GLY A 172 -7.29 10.85 15.60
N ASN A 173 -7.34 10.97 14.27
CA ASN A 173 -8.47 11.52 13.51
C ASN A 173 -9.39 10.41 12.94
N GLY A 174 -9.19 9.15 13.35
CA GLY A 174 -10.04 8.04 12.94
C GLY A 174 -11.47 8.16 13.51
N PRO A 175 -12.47 7.51 12.88
CA PRO A 175 -13.78 7.38 13.51
C PRO A 175 -13.63 6.72 14.89
N PRO A 176 -14.42 7.13 15.90
CA PRO A 176 -14.35 6.54 17.23
C PRO A 176 -14.50 5.01 17.11
N GLU A 177 -13.55 4.25 17.65
CA GLU A 177 -13.65 2.79 17.67
C GLU A 177 -14.93 2.41 18.41
N GLU A 178 -15.81 1.65 17.75
CA GLU A 178 -16.92 0.99 18.43
C GLU A 178 -16.30 0.08 19.49
N LYS A 179 -16.43 0.48 20.76
CA LYS A 179 -16.11 -0.38 21.89
C LYS A 179 -16.92 -1.66 21.68
N LYS A 180 -16.25 -2.77 21.33
CA LYS A 180 -16.83 -4.09 21.48
C LYS A 180 -17.20 -4.22 22.95
N CYS A 181 -18.47 -4.03 23.27
CA CYS A 181 -19.03 -4.41 24.56
C CYS A 181 -18.73 -5.90 24.74
N ALA A 182 -17.71 -6.21 25.52
CA ALA A 182 -17.61 -7.51 26.15
C ALA A 182 -18.79 -7.61 27.09
N VAL A 183 -19.85 -8.29 26.66
CA VAL A 183 -20.92 -8.74 27.54
C VAL A 183 -20.26 -9.72 28.52
N MET A 184 -20.24 -9.33 29.80
CA MET A 184 -19.85 -10.16 30.93
C MET A 184 -20.85 -11.30 31.14
#